data_AF-A0A7W3PAV2-F1
#
_entry.id   AF-A0A7W3PAV2-F1
#
_cell.length_a   1.000
_cell.length_b   1.000
_cell.length_c   1.000
_cell.angle_alpha   90.00
_cell.angle_beta   90.00
_cell.angle_gamma   90.00
#
_symmetry.space_group_name_H-M   'P 1'
#
loop_
_entity.id
_entity.type
_entity.pdbx_description
1 polymer ?
#
loop_
_entity_poly.entity_id
_entity_poly.type
_entity_poly.pdbx_seq_one_letter_code
_entity_poly.pdbx_strand_id
1 'polypeptide(L)'
;MALLSHSAFKLVSATSAMAVAGLLTLSAPYASAASGDSDHDGMPNRWELRHGLNPDKANARGDKDRDGLRNIQEFRHHTDPSDQDSDNDGDDDGDEVGDDSSTTDPTDSDTDDDGTLDGDEDADQDGVDNEDEDDAEESCQADDGDADQDGIDNEDENDFGTNAHDADSDDDGTEDGDEDSDGDGTDNQTEDDAQDDADDQGEDETDQCQDGDQGEDAKAGTTWYVVR
;
A
#
# COMPACT_ATOMS: atom_id res chain seq x y z
N MET A 1 20.10 -61.74 49.14
CA MET A 1 21.49 -61.66 48.65
C MET A 1 21.83 -60.17 48.61
N ALA A 2 22.44 -59.63 49.67
CA ALA A 2 23.88 -59.64 49.95
C ALA A 2 24.64 -58.65 49.03
N LEU A 3 25.49 -57.72 49.45
CA LEU A 3 26.03 -57.24 50.73
C LEU A 3 26.69 -55.87 50.42
N LEU A 4 26.67 -54.94 51.38
CA LEU A 4 27.77 -54.05 51.83
C LEU A 4 28.88 -53.63 50.84
N SER A 5 29.22 -52.34 50.78
CA SER A 5 30.48 -51.85 51.38
C SER A 5 30.61 -50.32 51.34
N HIS A 6 31.08 -49.78 52.46
CA HIS A 6 31.44 -48.39 52.70
C HIS A 6 32.82 -48.04 52.10
N SER A 7 33.06 -46.78 51.75
CA SER A 7 34.11 -45.92 52.40
C SER A 7 34.80 -44.90 51.49
N ALA A 8 34.75 -43.65 51.95
CA ALA A 8 35.86 -42.71 52.16
C ALA A 8 36.57 -42.02 50.97
N PHE A 9 36.25 -40.71 50.84
CA PHE A 9 37.13 -39.53 50.88
C PHE A 9 38.66 -39.71 50.73
N LYS A 10 39.25 -38.94 49.79
CA LYS A 10 40.59 -38.26 49.84
C LYS A 10 40.70 -37.36 48.60
N LEU A 11 40.53 -36.04 48.68
CA LEU A 11 41.52 -34.98 48.96
C LEU A 11 42.83 -35.03 48.13
N VAL A 12 43.00 -33.95 47.35
CA VAL A 12 44.21 -33.13 47.14
C VAL A 12 45.16 -33.49 45.99
N SER A 13 45.26 -32.51 45.08
CA SER A 13 46.45 -31.94 44.40
C SER A 13 47.47 -32.90 43.77
N ALA A 14 47.71 -32.74 42.48
CA ALA A 14 48.87 -31.97 42.04
C ALA A 14 48.99 -32.02 40.51
N THR A 15 49.37 -30.86 39.99
CA THR A 15 50.01 -30.58 38.70
C THR A 15 50.70 -31.77 38.02
N SER A 16 50.42 -31.96 36.74
CA SER A 16 51.47 -32.07 35.71
C SER A 16 50.85 -32.04 34.32
N ALA A 17 51.29 -31.06 33.52
CA ALA A 17 51.02 -30.97 32.11
C ALA A 17 51.63 -32.17 31.36
N MET A 18 50.85 -32.81 30.50
CA MET A 18 51.36 -33.41 29.28
C MET A 18 50.44 -32.99 28.13
N ALA A 19 50.99 -32.18 27.25
CA ALA A 19 50.38 -31.88 25.96
C ALA A 19 50.20 -33.19 25.19
N VAL A 20 48.98 -33.42 24.70
CA VAL A 20 48.73 -34.41 23.65
C VAL A 20 48.03 -33.67 22.52
N ALA A 21 48.76 -33.55 21.42
CA ALA A 21 48.27 -32.98 20.18
C ALA A 21 47.21 -33.90 19.55
N GLY A 22 46.21 -33.27 18.93
CA GLY A 22 45.54 -33.82 17.76
C GLY A 22 44.47 -34.88 18.01
N LEU A 23 43.22 -34.42 18.13
CA LEU A 23 42.25 -34.66 17.07
C LEU A 23 41.17 -33.58 17.20
N LEU A 24 41.37 -32.48 16.47
CA LEU A 24 40.31 -31.52 16.19
C LEU A 24 39.27 -32.30 15.38
N THR A 25 38.25 -32.83 16.04
CA THR A 25 37.05 -33.25 15.30
C THR A 25 36.55 -31.97 14.66
N LEU A 26 36.70 -31.90 13.34
CA LEU A 26 36.13 -30.85 12.50
C LEU A 26 34.69 -30.68 12.96
N SER A 27 34.44 -29.66 13.79
CA SER A 27 33.26 -28.86 13.58
C SER A 27 33.44 -28.40 12.16
N ALA A 28 32.82 -29.09 11.21
CA ALA A 28 32.46 -28.43 9.99
C ALA A 28 31.76 -27.17 10.51
N PRO A 29 32.33 -25.97 10.33
CA PRO A 29 31.44 -24.84 10.38
C PRO A 29 30.40 -25.24 9.33
N TYR A 30 29.13 -25.24 9.71
CA TYR A 30 28.16 -24.77 8.75
C TYR A 30 28.64 -23.34 8.44
N ALA A 31 29.66 -23.23 7.59
CA ALA A 31 29.75 -22.17 6.65
C ALA A 31 28.44 -22.35 5.91
N SER A 32 27.42 -21.66 6.42
CA SER A 32 26.47 -21.04 5.52
C SER A 32 27.34 -20.55 4.39
N ALA A 33 27.15 -21.13 3.21
CA ALA A 33 27.71 -20.58 2.01
C ALA A 33 27.11 -19.18 1.95
N ALA A 34 27.76 -18.22 2.60
CA ALA A 34 27.58 -16.82 2.32
C ALA A 34 27.97 -16.72 0.86
N SER A 35 26.96 -16.90 -0.01
CA SER A 35 26.90 -16.15 -1.24
C SER A 35 27.32 -14.76 -0.84
N GLY A 36 28.52 -14.36 -1.25
CA GLY A 36 29.08 -13.08 -0.87
C GLY A 36 28.11 -11.95 -1.22
N ASP A 37 28.41 -10.79 -0.70
CA ASP A 37 27.83 -9.52 -1.11
C ASP A 37 28.99 -8.79 -1.80
N SER A 38 28.96 -8.80 -3.14
CA SER A 38 30.08 -8.40 -4.00
C SER A 38 30.24 -6.87 -3.97
N ASP A 39 29.15 -6.13 -3.98
CA ASP A 39 29.10 -4.67 -4.01
C ASP A 39 28.87 -4.03 -2.63
N HIS A 40 28.66 -4.84 -1.60
CA HIS A 40 28.52 -4.47 -0.19
C HIS A 40 27.29 -3.61 0.09
N ASP A 41 26.20 -3.86 -0.62
CA ASP A 41 24.95 -3.11 -0.47
C ASP A 41 23.96 -3.72 0.55
N GLY A 42 24.30 -4.90 1.09
CA GLY A 42 23.52 -5.62 2.08
C GLY A 42 22.71 -6.77 1.52
N MET A 43 22.65 -6.95 0.19
CA MET A 43 21.97 -8.06 -0.45
C MET A 43 22.96 -9.17 -0.83
N PRO A 44 22.61 -10.46 -0.63
CA PRO A 44 23.50 -11.54 -1.06
C PRO A 44 23.48 -11.74 -2.58
N ASN A 45 24.64 -11.93 -3.21
CA ASN A 45 24.79 -12.17 -4.65
C ASN A 45 23.85 -13.25 -5.22
N ARG A 46 23.54 -14.29 -4.43
CA ARG A 46 22.66 -15.38 -4.86
C ARG A 46 21.20 -14.95 -4.95
N TRP A 47 20.78 -14.07 -4.04
CA TRP A 47 19.44 -13.50 -4.06
C TRP A 47 19.34 -12.55 -5.25
N GLU A 48 20.29 -11.63 -5.40
CA GLU A 48 20.32 -10.70 -6.54
C GLU A 48 20.28 -11.43 -7.90
N LEU A 49 21.08 -12.48 -8.08
CA LEU A 49 21.05 -13.28 -9.32
C LEU A 49 19.72 -14.01 -9.56
N ARG A 50 18.99 -14.37 -8.51
CA ARG A 50 17.68 -15.04 -8.63
C ARG A 50 16.62 -14.07 -9.12
N HIS A 51 16.67 -12.84 -8.64
CA HIS A 51 15.69 -11.81 -8.93
C HIS A 51 16.14 -10.84 -10.05
N GLY A 52 17.12 -11.26 -10.85
CA GLY A 52 17.57 -10.51 -12.03
C GLY A 52 18.33 -9.21 -11.75
N LEU A 53 18.80 -9.02 -10.52
CA LEU A 53 19.62 -7.90 -10.09
C LEU A 53 21.11 -8.15 -10.40
N ASN A 54 21.93 -7.11 -10.24
CA ASN A 54 23.36 -7.17 -10.56
C ASN A 54 24.22 -7.19 -9.29
N PRO A 55 24.85 -8.33 -8.93
CA PRO A 55 25.65 -8.44 -7.71
C PRO A 55 26.89 -7.55 -7.62
N ASP A 56 27.32 -6.96 -8.74
CA ASP A 56 28.48 -6.09 -8.78
C ASP A 56 28.08 -4.59 -8.77
N LYS A 57 26.80 -4.26 -8.57
CA LYS A 57 26.29 -2.89 -8.59
C LYS A 57 25.27 -2.68 -7.47
N ALA A 58 25.65 -1.87 -6.47
CA ALA A 58 24.80 -1.58 -5.31
C ALA A 58 23.40 -1.08 -5.71
N ASN A 59 22.44 -1.99 -5.72
CA ASN A 59 21.07 -1.82 -6.20
C ASN A 59 20.04 -1.94 -5.07
N ALA A 60 20.49 -2.24 -3.84
CA ALA A 60 19.70 -2.28 -2.60
C ALA A 60 18.80 -1.06 -2.34
N ARG A 61 19.13 0.11 -2.89
CA ARG A 61 18.33 1.33 -2.73
C ARG A 61 17.41 1.63 -3.91
N GLY A 62 17.53 0.84 -4.98
CA GLY A 62 16.54 0.86 -6.04
C GLY A 62 15.27 0.19 -5.56
N ASP A 63 14.29 0.33 -6.41
CA ASP A 63 12.95 -0.22 -6.36
C ASP A 63 12.69 -0.53 -7.85
N LYS A 64 12.46 -1.79 -8.17
CA LYS A 64 12.57 -2.30 -9.55
C LYS A 64 11.20 -2.43 -10.21
N ASP A 65 10.20 -2.72 -9.42
CA ASP A 65 8.75 -2.85 -9.61
C ASP A 65 8.13 -1.47 -9.69
N ARG A 66 8.56 -0.58 -8.80
CA ARG A 66 7.98 0.73 -8.48
C ARG A 66 6.72 0.67 -7.63
N ASP A 67 6.66 -0.31 -6.74
CA ASP A 67 5.68 -0.44 -5.64
C ASP A 67 6.06 0.45 -4.44
N GLY A 68 7.20 1.16 -4.46
CA GLY A 68 7.68 1.94 -3.31
C GLY A 68 8.51 1.14 -2.29
N LEU A 69 8.60 -0.19 -2.43
CA LEU A 69 9.44 -1.05 -1.61
C LEU A 69 10.84 -1.19 -2.22
N ARG A 70 11.88 -0.74 -1.50
CA ARG A 70 13.25 -0.89 -2.01
C ARG A 70 13.67 -2.36 -2.06
N ASN A 71 14.47 -2.76 -3.04
CA ASN A 71 15.06 -4.10 -3.17
C ASN A 71 15.63 -4.71 -1.87
N ILE A 72 16.23 -3.88 -0.99
CA ILE A 72 16.75 -4.37 0.30
C ILE A 72 15.66 -4.65 1.34
N GLN A 73 14.55 -3.91 1.29
CA GLN A 73 13.36 -4.19 2.08
C GLN A 73 12.71 -5.45 1.55
N GLU A 74 12.55 -5.58 0.25
CA GLU A 74 12.00 -6.79 -0.36
C GLU A 74 12.77 -8.06 0.03
N PHE A 75 14.12 -7.99 -0.01
CA PHE A 75 14.95 -9.09 0.51
C PHE A 75 14.66 -9.45 1.98
N ARG A 76 14.23 -8.50 2.81
CA ARG A 76 13.91 -8.69 4.23
C ARG A 76 12.48 -9.15 4.46
N HIS A 77 11.54 -8.70 3.64
CA HIS A 77 10.13 -9.07 3.68
C HIS A 77 9.86 -10.40 2.97
N HIS A 78 10.80 -10.85 2.12
CA HIS A 78 10.73 -12.08 1.31
C HIS A 78 9.80 -11.97 0.08
N THR A 79 9.57 -10.76 -0.37
CA THR A 79 8.89 -10.41 -1.63
C THR A 79 9.83 -10.50 -2.85
N ASP A 80 9.30 -10.31 -4.06
CA ASP A 80 10.08 -10.34 -5.31
C ASP A 80 10.27 -8.93 -5.91
N PRO A 81 11.51 -8.45 -6.12
CA PRO A 81 11.83 -7.13 -6.74
C PRO A 81 11.54 -7.09 -8.23
N SER A 82 10.56 -7.85 -8.69
CA SER A 82 10.01 -7.79 -10.04
C SER A 82 8.49 -7.87 -10.07
N ASP A 83 7.84 -7.92 -8.91
CA ASP A 83 6.42 -8.16 -8.67
C ASP A 83 5.97 -7.10 -7.66
N GLN A 84 4.99 -6.29 -8.03
CA GLN A 84 4.52 -5.21 -7.14
C GLN A 84 3.68 -5.76 -5.99
N ASP A 85 3.00 -6.89 -6.20
CA ASP A 85 2.09 -7.55 -5.25
C ASP A 85 2.50 -9.04 -5.18
N SER A 86 3.18 -9.41 -4.09
CA SER A 86 3.84 -10.72 -3.98
C SER A 86 2.88 -11.87 -3.65
N ASP A 87 1.72 -11.62 -3.05
CA ASP A 87 0.74 -12.64 -2.67
C ASP A 87 -0.57 -12.61 -3.48
N ASN A 88 -0.69 -11.61 -4.35
CA ASN A 88 -1.69 -11.43 -5.41
C ASN A 88 -3.09 -11.16 -4.85
N ASP A 89 -3.16 -10.22 -3.92
CA ASP A 89 -4.38 -9.90 -3.19
C ASP A 89 -4.96 -8.52 -3.53
N GLY A 90 -4.21 -7.68 -4.25
CA GLY A 90 -4.63 -6.35 -4.68
C GLY A 90 -3.81 -5.21 -4.08
N ASP A 91 -3.21 -5.41 -2.90
CA ASP A 91 -2.38 -4.42 -2.21
C ASP A 91 -0.91 -4.54 -2.67
N ASP A 92 -0.23 -3.43 -2.97
CA ASP A 92 1.17 -3.45 -3.43
C ASP A 92 2.09 -3.68 -2.19
N ASP A 93 3.14 -4.49 -2.32
CA ASP A 93 4.08 -4.87 -1.24
C ASP A 93 4.65 -3.66 -0.48
N GLY A 94 4.73 -2.52 -1.18
CA GLY A 94 5.20 -1.26 -0.62
C GLY A 94 4.23 -0.61 0.35
N ASP A 95 2.93 -0.70 0.10
CA ASP A 95 1.85 -0.10 0.89
C ASP A 95 1.58 -0.95 2.13
N GLU A 96 1.52 -2.27 1.95
CA GLU A 96 1.45 -3.25 3.03
C GLU A 96 2.56 -3.07 4.09
N VAL A 97 3.75 -2.66 3.64
CA VAL A 97 4.93 -2.38 4.49
C VAL A 97 5.04 -0.89 4.87
N GLY A 98 4.35 0.00 4.18
CA GLY A 98 4.62 1.43 4.06
C GLY A 98 3.49 2.33 4.56
N ASP A 99 3.73 2.94 5.71
CA ASP A 99 3.06 4.14 6.28
C ASP A 99 1.53 4.09 6.52
N ASP A 100 1.21 3.81 7.79
CA ASP A 100 0.11 4.36 8.59
C ASP A 100 -1.37 3.97 8.31
N SER A 101 -1.79 3.53 7.11
CA SER A 101 -3.18 3.09 6.82
C SER A 101 -3.39 1.58 6.98
N SER A 102 -2.65 0.75 6.23
CA SER A 102 -2.66 -0.72 6.34
C SER A 102 -1.28 -1.22 6.84
N THR A 103 -1.24 -2.30 7.62
CA THR A 103 0.04 -2.96 7.94
C THR A 103 -0.22 -4.45 7.96
N THR A 104 -0.11 -5.01 6.78
CA THR A 104 -0.37 -6.41 6.44
C THR A 104 0.95 -7.14 6.21
N ASP A 105 0.92 -8.45 6.00
CA ASP A 105 2.09 -9.25 5.64
C ASP A 105 2.09 -9.43 4.12
N PRO A 106 3.08 -8.89 3.37
CA PRO A 106 3.11 -8.91 1.91
C PRO A 106 3.40 -10.28 1.29
N THR A 107 3.16 -11.34 2.06
CA THR A 107 3.31 -12.72 1.64
C THR A 107 2.12 -13.58 2.08
N ASP A 108 1.08 -12.96 2.61
CA ASP A 108 -0.13 -13.56 3.16
C ASP A 108 -1.38 -12.70 2.84
N SER A 109 -2.04 -13.04 1.73
CA SER A 109 -3.19 -12.34 1.13
C SER A 109 -4.46 -12.14 1.99
N ASP A 110 -4.42 -12.48 3.28
CA ASP A 110 -5.51 -12.40 4.28
C ASP A 110 -4.81 -12.49 5.65
N THR A 111 -4.13 -11.42 6.04
CA THR A 111 -3.22 -11.37 7.19
C THR A 111 -3.91 -11.73 8.50
N ASP A 112 -5.20 -11.43 8.62
CA ASP A 112 -5.96 -11.62 9.86
C ASP A 112 -6.89 -12.86 9.87
N ASP A 113 -6.93 -13.61 8.76
CA ASP A 113 -7.72 -14.83 8.53
C ASP A 113 -9.25 -14.60 8.69
N ASP A 114 -9.78 -13.40 8.43
CA ASP A 114 -11.22 -13.12 8.52
C ASP A 114 -12.02 -13.50 7.27
N GLY A 115 -11.32 -13.72 6.15
CA GLY A 115 -11.87 -14.15 4.87
C GLY A 115 -12.12 -13.01 3.87
N THR A 116 -11.69 -11.80 4.19
CA THR A 116 -11.47 -10.66 3.29
C THR A 116 -9.98 -10.67 2.89
N LEU A 117 -9.66 -10.30 1.64
CA LEU A 117 -8.25 -10.15 1.25
C LEU A 117 -7.73 -8.82 1.77
N ASP A 118 -6.41 -8.67 2.02
CA ASP A 118 -5.89 -7.44 2.61
C ASP A 118 -6.11 -6.24 1.67
N GLY A 119 -5.97 -6.42 0.34
CA GLY A 119 -6.36 -5.42 -0.66
C GLY A 119 -7.84 -5.02 -0.66
N ASP A 120 -8.75 -5.94 -0.29
CA ASP A 120 -10.20 -5.69 -0.17
C ASP A 120 -10.59 -5.09 1.21
N GLU A 121 -9.64 -4.85 2.12
CA GLU A 121 -9.92 -4.27 3.44
C GLU A 121 -9.93 -2.73 3.40
N ASP A 122 -10.71 -2.11 4.29
CA ASP A 122 -10.70 -0.67 4.56
C ASP A 122 -10.08 -0.47 5.96
N ALA A 123 -8.75 -0.45 6.02
CA ALA A 123 -8.02 -0.52 7.29
C ALA A 123 -8.20 0.75 8.15
N ASP A 124 -8.35 1.91 7.51
CA ASP A 124 -8.40 3.22 8.16
C ASP A 124 -9.83 3.77 8.36
N GLN A 125 -10.83 3.15 7.71
CA GLN A 125 -12.27 3.39 7.78
C GLN A 125 -12.73 4.70 7.13
N ASP A 126 -12.11 5.09 6.03
CA ASP A 126 -12.51 6.24 5.22
C ASP A 126 -13.51 5.90 4.11
N GLY A 127 -13.63 4.61 3.77
CA GLY A 127 -14.56 4.06 2.78
C GLY A 127 -13.95 3.73 1.42
N VAL A 128 -12.63 3.78 1.29
CA VAL A 128 -11.83 3.24 0.18
C VAL A 128 -11.23 1.90 0.62
N ASP A 129 -11.12 0.94 -0.30
CA ASP A 129 -10.45 -0.35 -0.03
C ASP A 129 -8.93 -0.16 -0.23
N ASN A 130 -8.08 -0.89 0.49
CA ASN A 130 -6.62 -0.67 0.51
C ASN A 130 -6.00 -0.68 -0.91
N GLU A 131 -6.48 -1.55 -1.80
CA GLU A 131 -6.01 -1.62 -3.21
C GLU A 131 -6.29 -0.35 -4.03
N ASP A 132 -7.24 0.48 -3.59
CA ASP A 132 -7.65 1.73 -4.25
C ASP A 132 -7.04 2.98 -3.59
N GLU A 133 -6.29 2.85 -2.48
CA GLU A 133 -5.74 3.99 -1.72
C GLU A 133 -4.67 4.77 -2.50
N ASP A 134 -3.90 4.05 -3.32
CA ASP A 134 -2.88 4.61 -4.20
C ASP A 134 -3.50 5.49 -5.31
N ASP A 135 -4.70 5.12 -5.76
CA ASP A 135 -5.53 5.90 -6.69
C ASP A 135 -6.37 6.96 -5.96
N ALA A 136 -6.59 6.84 -4.63
CA ALA A 136 -7.34 7.82 -3.83
C ALA A 136 -6.48 8.99 -3.33
N GLU A 137 -5.17 8.78 -3.11
CA GLU A 137 -4.18 9.86 -2.91
C GLU A 137 -3.88 10.61 -4.21
N GLU A 138 -4.13 10.00 -5.38
CA GLU A 138 -4.58 10.76 -6.55
C GLU A 138 -6.01 11.22 -6.25
N SER A 139 -6.12 12.15 -5.28
CA SER A 139 -7.22 13.08 -5.24
C SER A 139 -7.44 13.43 -6.69
N CYS A 140 -8.63 13.11 -7.16
CA CYS A 140 -9.25 13.63 -8.35
C CYS A 140 -9.35 15.16 -8.25
N GLN A 141 -8.24 15.84 -8.01
CA GLN A 141 -7.77 16.86 -8.93
C GLN A 141 -7.69 16.15 -10.29
N ALA A 142 -8.85 15.97 -10.92
CA ALA A 142 -8.86 16.06 -12.35
C ALA A 142 -7.93 17.23 -12.73
N ASP A 143 -7.21 17.12 -13.83
CA ASP A 143 -6.72 18.34 -14.48
C ASP A 143 -7.96 19.11 -15.04
N ASP A 144 -9.02 19.26 -14.21
CA ASP A 144 -10.20 20.09 -14.41
C ASP A 144 -9.79 21.56 -14.40
N GLY A 145 -8.60 21.85 -13.89
CA GLY A 145 -8.12 23.20 -13.82
C GLY A 145 -8.89 24.00 -12.79
N ASP A 146 -9.45 23.40 -11.75
CA ASP A 146 -10.02 24.07 -10.57
C ASP A 146 -8.94 24.14 -9.46
N ALA A 147 -8.46 25.36 -9.14
CA ALA A 147 -7.30 25.52 -8.23
C ALA A 147 -7.66 25.69 -6.74
N ASP A 148 -8.92 25.92 -6.41
CA ASP A 148 -9.44 26.09 -5.06
C ASP A 148 -10.55 25.11 -4.68
N GLN A 149 -10.94 24.24 -5.62
CA GLN A 149 -11.82 23.09 -5.43
C GLN A 149 -13.24 23.49 -5.03
N ASP A 150 -13.79 24.53 -5.65
CA ASP A 150 -15.15 25.00 -5.43
C ASP A 150 -16.16 24.51 -6.47
N GLY A 151 -15.68 23.79 -7.50
CA GLY A 151 -16.51 23.23 -8.56
C GLY A 151 -16.64 24.11 -9.80
N ILE A 152 -15.83 25.17 -9.96
CA ILE A 152 -15.70 25.96 -11.18
C ILE A 152 -14.26 25.87 -11.69
N ASP A 153 -14.06 25.62 -12.98
CA ASP A 153 -12.71 25.66 -13.54
C ASP A 153 -12.10 27.09 -13.54
N ASN A 154 -10.77 27.18 -13.41
CA ASN A 154 -10.04 28.46 -13.38
C ASN A 154 -10.24 29.31 -14.66
N GLU A 155 -10.66 28.71 -15.79
CA GLU A 155 -10.88 29.44 -17.03
C GLU A 155 -12.24 30.15 -17.07
N ASP A 156 -13.25 29.58 -16.44
CA ASP A 156 -14.66 29.96 -16.45
C ASP A 156 -15.07 30.77 -15.21
N GLU A 157 -14.31 30.74 -14.13
CA GLU A 157 -14.50 31.64 -12.99
C GLU A 157 -14.55 33.14 -13.36
N ASN A 158 -13.84 33.55 -14.42
CA ASN A 158 -13.92 34.93 -14.87
C ASN A 158 -15.30 35.28 -15.44
N ASP A 159 -16.02 34.29 -15.96
CA ASP A 159 -17.36 34.41 -16.51
C ASP A 159 -18.41 34.43 -15.38
N PHE A 160 -18.19 33.69 -14.29
CA PHE A 160 -19.00 33.73 -13.06
C PHE A 160 -18.65 34.89 -12.11
N GLY A 161 -17.46 35.47 -12.23
CA GLY A 161 -16.99 36.60 -11.44
C GLY A 161 -16.35 36.23 -10.10
N THR A 162 -15.91 34.98 -9.98
CA THR A 162 -15.26 34.34 -8.83
C THR A 162 -13.72 34.41 -8.97
N ASN A 163 -12.96 33.74 -8.11
CA ASN A 163 -11.50 33.87 -8.05
C ASN A 163 -10.82 32.55 -7.69
N ALA A 164 -9.99 32.09 -8.64
CA ALA A 164 -9.28 30.81 -8.79
C ALA A 164 -8.61 30.18 -7.59
N HIS A 165 -8.42 30.97 -6.56
CA HIS A 165 -7.61 30.64 -5.42
C HIS A 165 -8.33 31.01 -4.11
N ASP A 166 -9.66 31.15 -4.16
CA ASP A 166 -10.56 31.55 -3.10
C ASP A 166 -11.99 30.98 -3.32
N ALA A 167 -12.20 29.72 -2.91
CA ALA A 167 -13.44 28.95 -3.04
C ALA A 167 -14.75 29.59 -2.52
N ASP A 168 -14.67 30.73 -1.84
CA ASP A 168 -15.79 31.56 -1.36
C ASP A 168 -15.39 33.04 -1.57
N SER A 169 -15.42 33.50 -2.82
CA SER A 169 -14.85 34.79 -3.24
C SER A 169 -15.45 36.00 -2.52
N ASP A 170 -16.67 35.87 -1.98
CA ASP A 170 -17.38 36.94 -1.32
C ASP A 170 -17.51 36.78 0.21
N ASP A 171 -16.92 35.71 0.77
CA ASP A 171 -16.88 35.32 2.18
C ASP A 171 -18.29 35.20 2.81
N ASP A 172 -19.32 34.81 2.06
CA ASP A 172 -20.69 34.67 2.58
C ASP A 172 -21.00 33.30 3.21
N GLY A 173 -20.11 32.34 2.98
CA GLY A 173 -20.17 30.96 3.47
C GLY A 173 -20.87 29.98 2.54
N THR A 174 -21.04 30.35 1.27
CA THR A 174 -21.42 29.50 0.15
C THR A 174 -20.19 29.38 -0.76
N GLU A 175 -19.89 28.17 -1.24
CA GLU A 175 -18.78 28.02 -2.19
C GLU A 175 -19.19 28.58 -3.56
N ASP A 176 -18.23 29.11 -4.30
CA ASP A 176 -18.48 29.84 -5.55
C ASP A 176 -19.20 28.99 -6.62
N GLY A 177 -18.90 27.68 -6.70
CA GLY A 177 -19.62 26.74 -7.57
C GLY A 177 -21.06 26.45 -7.14
N ASP A 178 -21.36 26.53 -5.84
CA ASP A 178 -22.71 26.37 -5.27
C ASP A 178 -23.58 27.65 -5.42
N GLU A 179 -23.00 28.76 -5.90
CA GLU A 179 -23.72 30.02 -6.09
C GLU A 179 -24.56 30.04 -7.37
N ASP A 180 -25.65 30.82 -7.36
CA ASP A 180 -26.48 31.11 -8.54
C ASP A 180 -26.28 32.61 -8.89
N SER A 181 -25.14 32.91 -9.52
CA SER A 181 -24.68 34.29 -9.70
C SER A 181 -25.61 35.10 -10.63
N ASP A 182 -26.28 34.43 -11.57
CA ASP A 182 -27.17 35.06 -12.54
C ASP A 182 -28.67 35.04 -12.14
N GLY A 183 -29.04 34.21 -11.17
CA GLY A 183 -30.35 34.10 -10.56
C GLY A 183 -31.36 33.32 -11.40
N ASP A 184 -30.93 32.46 -12.31
CA ASP A 184 -31.79 31.65 -13.17
C ASP A 184 -32.31 30.36 -12.50
N GLY A 185 -31.71 30.00 -11.37
CA GLY A 185 -32.04 28.84 -10.55
C GLY A 185 -31.20 27.60 -10.81
N THR A 186 -30.06 27.76 -11.47
CA THR A 186 -28.98 26.79 -11.67
C THR A 186 -27.75 27.32 -10.93
N ASP A 187 -27.01 26.44 -10.26
CA ASP A 187 -25.73 26.80 -9.63
C ASP A 187 -24.62 26.91 -10.70
N ASN A 188 -23.57 27.68 -10.39
CA ASN A 188 -22.49 28.01 -11.32
C ASN A 188 -21.76 26.73 -11.77
N GLN A 189 -21.54 25.76 -10.88
CA GLN A 189 -20.95 24.46 -11.22
C GLN A 189 -21.75 23.73 -12.31
N THR A 190 -23.07 23.65 -12.16
CA THR A 190 -23.92 23.01 -13.18
C THR A 190 -23.90 23.79 -14.51
N GLU A 191 -23.70 25.11 -14.47
CA GLU A 191 -23.54 25.93 -15.68
C GLU A 191 -22.18 25.69 -16.36
N ASP A 192 -21.12 25.50 -15.58
CA ASP A 192 -19.75 25.15 -15.99
C ASP A 192 -19.74 23.80 -16.73
N ASP A 193 -20.24 22.74 -16.08
CA ASP A 193 -20.38 21.39 -16.64
C ASP A 193 -21.17 21.40 -17.97
N ALA A 194 -22.21 22.23 -18.04
CA ALA A 194 -23.06 22.34 -19.23
C ALA A 194 -22.38 23.11 -20.38
N GLN A 195 -21.39 23.95 -20.08
CA GLN A 195 -20.59 24.68 -21.05
C GLN A 195 -19.54 23.76 -21.69
N ASP A 196 -18.90 22.91 -20.89
CA ASP A 196 -17.96 21.88 -21.34
C ASP A 196 -18.61 20.86 -22.29
N ASP A 197 -19.79 20.38 -21.94
CA ASP A 197 -20.61 19.47 -22.77
C ASP A 197 -21.00 20.08 -24.15
N ALA A 198 -21.01 21.41 -24.26
CA ALA A 198 -21.38 22.10 -25.50
C ALA A 198 -20.21 22.18 -26.51
N ASP A 199 -18.96 22.17 -26.00
CA ASP A 199 -17.74 22.28 -26.80
C ASP A 199 -17.10 20.93 -27.13
N ASP A 200 -17.49 19.83 -26.46
CA ASP A 200 -17.12 18.46 -26.83
C ASP A 200 -17.86 17.95 -28.10
N GLN A 201 -17.39 18.41 -29.26
CA GLN A 201 -17.64 17.71 -30.53
C GLN A 201 -16.53 16.69 -30.83
N GLY A 202 -16.28 15.76 -29.91
CA GLY A 202 -15.96 14.37 -30.24
C GLY A 202 -14.50 13.95 -30.15
N GLU A 203 -13.95 13.93 -28.94
CA GLU A 203 -12.86 13.02 -28.60
C GLU A 203 -13.20 12.35 -27.25
N ASP A 204 -13.88 11.20 -27.36
CA ASP A 204 -14.14 10.21 -26.31
C ASP A 204 -12.83 9.77 -25.64
N GLU A 205 -12.46 10.43 -24.55
CA GLU A 205 -11.79 9.79 -23.41
C GLU A 205 -12.84 9.73 -22.31
N THR A 206 -13.56 8.61 -22.24
CA THR A 206 -14.39 8.30 -21.08
C THR A 206 -13.51 8.23 -19.83
N ASP A 207 -13.33 9.35 -19.13
CA ASP A 207 -13.07 9.34 -17.70
C ASP A 207 -14.35 8.88 -17.03
N GLN A 208 -14.42 7.56 -16.86
CA GLN A 208 -15.47 6.95 -16.06
C GLN A 208 -15.12 7.09 -14.60
N CYS A 209 -15.26 8.29 -14.06
CA CYS A 209 -15.74 8.43 -12.69
C CYS A 209 -17.20 7.95 -12.71
N GLN A 210 -17.40 6.63 -12.67
CA GLN A 210 -18.72 6.10 -12.41
C GLN A 210 -19.06 6.45 -10.98
N ASP A 211 -19.91 7.46 -10.83
CA ASP A 211 -20.81 7.61 -9.70
C ASP A 211 -21.23 6.24 -9.18
N GLY A 212 -20.74 5.92 -7.98
CA GLY A 212 -21.36 4.94 -7.10
C GLY A 212 -22.71 5.46 -6.62
N ASP A 213 -23.62 5.79 -7.53
CA ASP A 213 -25.00 6.16 -7.19
C ASP A 213 -26.00 5.08 -7.67
N GLN A 214 -27.01 4.90 -6.84
CA GLN A 214 -28.23 4.10 -7.00
C GLN A 214 -28.12 2.63 -6.58
N GLY A 215 -27.85 2.44 -5.28
CA GLY A 215 -28.45 1.34 -4.54
C GLY A 215 -29.96 1.31 -4.78
N GLU A 216 -30.38 0.40 -5.66
CA GLU A 216 -31.75 0.29 -6.16
C GLU A 216 -32.77 0.29 -5.03
N ASP A 217 -33.65 1.28 -5.10
CA ASP A 217 -34.90 1.40 -4.37
C ASP A 217 -35.87 0.27 -4.81
N ALA A 218 -35.61 -0.96 -4.36
CA ALA A 218 -36.38 -2.15 -4.70
C ALA A 218 -37.75 -2.17 -3.99
N LYS A 219 -38.67 -1.32 -4.46
CA LYS A 219 -40.11 -1.52 -4.22
C LYS A 219 -40.68 -2.60 -5.13
N ALA A 220 -40.69 -3.85 -4.66
CA ALA A 220 -41.71 -4.82 -5.07
C ALA A 220 -41.85 -6.01 -4.09
N GLY A 221 -42.67 -5.86 -3.04
CA GLY A 221 -43.01 -6.94 -2.11
C GLY A 221 -44.45 -6.86 -1.61
N THR A 222 -45.41 -7.19 -2.47
CA THR A 222 -46.85 -7.22 -2.17
C THR A 222 -47.16 -8.16 -0.99
N THR A 223 -47.58 -7.62 0.17
CA THR A 223 -48.13 -8.41 1.26
C THR A 223 -49.65 -8.18 1.38
N TRP A 224 -50.43 -9.19 1.03
CA TRP A 224 -51.88 -9.20 1.18
C TRP A 224 -52.30 -9.43 2.64
N TYR A 225 -53.08 -8.51 3.21
CA TYR A 225 -53.83 -8.75 4.45
C TYR A 225 -54.98 -9.73 4.19
N VAL A 226 -54.93 -10.92 4.82
CA VAL A 226 -56.08 -11.81 4.94
C VAL A 226 -56.84 -11.43 6.21
N VAL A 227 -58.00 -10.81 6.03
CA VAL A 227 -59.00 -10.64 7.09
C VAL A 227 -59.64 -12.00 7.38
N ARG A 228 -59.67 -12.41 8.64
CA ARG A 228 -60.61 -13.39 9.18
C ARG A 228 -61.34 -12.80 10.36
#